data_AF-A0A9X1ZDJ2-F1
#
_entry.id   AF-A0A9X1ZDJ2-F1
#
_cell.length_a   1.000
_cell.length_b   1.000
_cell.length_c   1.000
_cell.angle_alpha   90.00
_cell.angle_beta   90.00
_cell.angle_gamma   90.00
#
_symmetry.space_group_name_H-M   'P 1'
#
loop_
_entity.id
_entity.type
_entity.pdbx_description
1 polymer ?
#
loop_
_entity_poly.entity_id
_entity_poly.type
_entity_poly.pdbx_seq_one_letter_code
_entity_poly.pdbx_strand_id
1 'polypeptide(L)'
;MINLLVFSALAVFYFWSKESEISPIEAFVALGFYGIYILVYLFMPPFATATSSKMGLLYGLVPAVSVCAVLFPHFNQQSPEIVTRCLGWAGLVLVFIILMSFKLFVW
;
A
#
# COMPACT_ATOMS: atom_id res chain seq x y z
N MET A 1 3.63 4.61 -13.03
CA MET A 1 4.55 3.49 -13.38
C MET A 1 5.40 3.03 -12.19
N ILE A 2 6.00 3.94 -11.41
CA ILE A 2 6.82 3.58 -10.22
C ILE A 2 6.07 2.67 -9.21
N ASN A 3 4.78 2.89 -8.96
CA ASN A 3 3.98 2.08 -8.04
C ASN A 3 3.87 0.60 -8.45
N LEU A 4 3.84 0.30 -9.76
CA LEU A 4 3.81 -1.07 -10.26
C LEU A 4 5.16 -1.78 -10.03
N LEU A 5 6.26 -1.05 -10.18
CA LEU A 5 7.61 -1.57 -9.89
C LEU A 5 7.79 -1.83 -8.39
N VAL A 6 7.28 -0.92 -7.55
CA VAL A 6 7.30 -1.13 -6.09
C VAL A 6 6.44 -2.33 -5.71
N PHE A 7 5.23 -2.45 -6.27
CA PHE A 7 4.36 -3.61 -6.05
C PHE A 7 5.05 -4.93 -6.43
N SER A 8 5.64 -5.01 -7.62
CA SER A 8 6.32 -6.23 -8.07
C SER A 8 7.55 -6.53 -7.22
N ALA A 9 8.34 -5.53 -6.85
CA ALA A 9 9.49 -5.70 -5.96
C ALA A 9 9.07 -6.24 -4.59
N LEU A 10 8.00 -5.70 -3.99
CA LEU A 10 7.49 -6.18 -2.70
C LEU A 10 6.94 -7.60 -2.77
N ALA A 11 6.19 -7.93 -3.83
CA ALA A 11 5.67 -9.28 -4.02
C ALA A 11 6.81 -10.29 -4.20
N VAL A 12 7.79 -10.00 -5.07
CA VAL A 12 8.95 -10.88 -5.27
C VAL A 12 9.76 -11.02 -3.99
N PHE A 13 10.00 -9.93 -3.28
CA PHE A 13 10.73 -9.95 -2.01
C PHE A 13 10.00 -10.76 -0.94
N TYR A 14 8.68 -10.66 -0.86
CA TYR A 14 7.85 -11.49 0.03
C TYR A 14 8.01 -12.99 -0.28
N PHE A 15 7.89 -13.41 -1.54
CA PHE A 15 8.05 -14.83 -1.92
C PHE A 15 9.48 -15.35 -1.81
N TRP A 16 10.47 -14.46 -1.94
CA TRP A 16 11.88 -14.82 -1.76
C TRP A 16 12.26 -14.98 -0.29
N SER A 17 11.66 -14.16 0.59
CA SER A 17 11.88 -14.24 2.03
C SER A 17 11.19 -15.49 2.60
N LYS A 18 11.98 -16.52 2.91
CA LYS A 18 11.49 -17.80 3.44
C LYS A 18 11.02 -17.74 4.90
N GLU A 19 11.23 -16.61 5.59
CA GLU A 19 10.97 -16.41 7.02
C GLU A 19 9.70 -15.60 7.30
N SER A 20 8.68 -15.69 6.44
CA SER A 20 7.42 -15.03 6.74
C SER A 20 6.67 -15.80 7.82
N GLU A 21 6.78 -15.37 9.08
CA GLU A 21 5.91 -15.82 10.18
C GLU A 21 4.46 -15.33 10.02
N ILE A 22 4.19 -14.56 8.97
CA ILE A 22 2.89 -14.00 8.67
C ILE A 22 2.05 -15.06 7.97
N SER A 23 0.77 -15.09 8.31
CA SER A 23 -0.19 -15.93 7.60
C SER A 23 -0.17 -15.60 6.10
N PRO A 24 0.04 -16.58 5.22
CA PRO A 24 0.09 -16.34 3.78
C PRO A 24 -1.21 -15.69 3.28
N ILE A 25 -2.34 -16.01 3.91
CA ILE A 25 -3.64 -15.39 3.60
C ILE A 25 -3.59 -13.88 3.86
N GLU A 26 -3.06 -13.45 5.01
CA GLU A 26 -2.98 -12.02 5.36
C GLU A 26 -2.11 -11.25 4.35
N ALA A 27 -0.96 -11.83 3.97
CA ALA A 27 -0.07 -11.25 2.97
C ALA A 27 -0.73 -11.14 1.58
N PHE A 28 -1.42 -12.20 1.14
CA PHE A 28 -2.17 -12.17 -0.12
C PHE A 28 -3.29 -11.13 -0.12
N VAL A 29 -4.01 -10.98 1.00
CA VAL A 29 -5.06 -9.96 1.12
C VAL A 29 -4.45 -8.55 1.09
N ALA A 30 -3.33 -8.32 1.77
CA ALA A 30 -2.64 -7.02 1.76
C ALA A 30 -2.11 -6.65 0.36
N LEU A 31 -1.46 -7.60 -0.33
CA LEU A 31 -1.02 -7.42 -1.71
C LEU A 31 -2.20 -7.21 -2.65
N GLY A 32 -3.28 -7.99 -2.51
CA GLY A 32 -4.50 -7.82 -3.30
C GLY A 32 -5.11 -6.43 -3.11
N PHE A 33 -5.22 -5.97 -1.86
CA PHE A 33 -5.75 -4.65 -1.54
C PHE A 33 -4.89 -3.53 -2.15
N TYR A 34 -3.56 -3.65 -2.08
CA TYR A 34 -2.66 -2.69 -2.71
C TYR A 34 -2.72 -2.74 -4.24
N GLY A 35 -2.88 -3.93 -4.82
CA GLY A 35 -3.13 -4.09 -6.24
C GLY A 35 -4.39 -3.34 -6.68
N ILE A 36 -5.50 -3.51 -5.96
CA ILE A 36 -6.75 -2.77 -6.20
C ILE A 36 -6.53 -1.26 -6.06
N TYR A 37 -5.83 -0.82 -5.01
CA TYR A 37 -5.46 0.58 -4.83
C TYR A 37 -4.75 1.14 -6.07
N ILE A 38 -3.74 0.44 -6.59
CA ILE A 38 -2.98 0.87 -7.77
C ILE A 38 -3.88 0.94 -9.00
N LEU A 39 -4.77 -0.05 -9.18
CA LEU A 39 -5.70 -0.06 -10.30
C LEU A 39 -6.65 1.13 -10.27
N VAL A 40 -7.26 1.42 -9.11
CA VAL A 40 -8.12 2.58 -8.92
C VAL A 40 -7.34 3.88 -9.14
N TYR A 41 -6.13 3.97 -8.59
CA TYR A 41 -5.29 5.16 -8.73
C TYR A 41 -4.96 5.48 -10.20
N LEU A 42 -4.58 4.46 -10.98
CA LEU A 42 -4.07 4.62 -12.34
C LEU A 42 -5.16 4.63 -13.43
N PHE A 43 -6.23 3.85 -13.27
CA PHE A 43 -7.17 3.59 -14.37
C PHE A 43 -8.55 4.19 -14.17
N MET A 44 -8.97 4.46 -12.93
CA MET A 44 -10.30 5.01 -12.69
C MET A 44 -10.25 6.53 -12.92
N PRO A 45 -10.90 7.09 -13.95
CA PRO A 45 -11.10 8.53 -13.99
C PRO A 45 -12.00 8.93 -12.83
N PRO A 46 -11.93 10.17 -12.35
CA PRO A 46 -11.15 11.29 -12.88
C PRO A 46 -9.69 11.34 -12.36
N PHE A 47 -8.78 11.86 -13.20
CA PHE A 47 -7.35 11.91 -12.89
C PHE A 47 -7.00 13.26 -12.29
N ALA A 48 -6.13 13.25 -11.27
CA ALA A 48 -5.62 14.48 -10.67
C ALA A 48 -5.06 15.39 -11.77
N THR A 49 -5.67 16.55 -11.97
CA THR A 49 -5.23 17.59 -12.90
C THR A 49 -3.99 18.28 -12.33
N ALA A 50 -2.85 17.59 -12.43
CA ALA A 50 -1.48 18.07 -12.23
C ALA A 50 -1.30 19.21 -11.19
N THR A 51 -1.91 19.11 -10.01
CA THR A 51 -1.99 20.27 -9.10
C THR A 51 -0.82 20.34 -8.12
N SER A 52 -0.13 19.22 -7.85
CA SER A 52 1.09 19.21 -7.02
C SER A 52 1.87 17.89 -7.12
N SER A 53 3.16 17.97 -7.45
CA SER A 53 4.10 16.83 -7.46
C SER A 53 4.16 16.10 -6.10
N LYS A 54 3.97 16.83 -4.98
CA LYS A 54 3.99 16.25 -3.64
C LYS A 54 2.78 15.35 -3.34
N MET A 55 1.62 15.63 -3.95
CA MET A 55 0.44 14.78 -3.76
C MET A 55 0.62 13.42 -4.44
N GLY A 56 1.19 13.39 -5.64
CA GLY A 56 1.50 12.14 -6.33
C GLY A 56 2.49 11.27 -5.56
N LEU A 57 3.45 11.90 -4.86
CA LEU A 57 4.42 11.20 -4.01
C LEU A 57 3.75 10.55 -2.79
N LEU A 58 2.83 11.25 -2.11
CA LEU A 58 2.09 10.70 -0.97
C LEU A 58 1.21 9.50 -1.37
N TYR A 59 0.47 9.62 -2.48
CA TYR A 59 -0.34 8.51 -3.01
C TYR A 59 0.50 7.33 -3.52
N GLY A 60 1.79 7.51 -3.78
CA GLY A 60 2.70 6.40 -4.08
C GLY A 60 3.31 5.77 -2.83
N LEU A 61 3.90 6.60 -1.95
CA LEU A 61 4.70 6.14 -0.82
C LEU A 61 3.85 5.62 0.34
N VAL A 62 2.78 6.31 0.72
CA VAL A 62 1.96 5.91 1.89
C VAL A 62 1.44 4.48 1.74
N PRO A 63 0.74 4.10 0.65
CA PRO A 63 0.26 2.73 0.53
C PRO A 63 1.40 1.71 0.39
N ALA A 64 2.52 2.07 -0.24
CA ALA A 64 3.68 1.18 -0.33
C ALA A 64 4.27 0.88 1.06
N VAL A 65 4.51 1.92 1.86
CA VAL A 65 5.03 1.79 3.23
C VAL A 65 4.05 1.02 4.11
N SER A 66 2.75 1.29 3.97
CA SER A 66 1.71 0.56 4.71
C SER A 66 1.71 -0.94 4.38
N VAL A 67 1.87 -1.33 3.11
CA VAL A 67 2.01 -2.74 2.71
C VAL A 67 3.29 -3.34 3.24
N CYS A 68 4.41 -2.63 3.20
CA CYS A 68 5.65 -3.08 3.82
C CYS A 68 5.48 -3.37 5.31
N ALA A 69 4.76 -2.51 6.03
CA ALA A 69 4.49 -2.70 7.46
C ALA A 69 3.60 -3.93 7.72
N VAL A 70 2.69 -4.27 6.80
CA VAL A 70 1.89 -5.51 6.89
C VAL A 70 2.71 -6.74 6.54
N LEU A 71 3.53 -6.69 5.47
CA LEU A 71 4.28 -7.84 4.94
C LEU A 71 5.59 -8.14 5.69
N PHE A 72 6.17 -7.14 6.34
CA PHE A 72 7.48 -7.25 7.00
C PHE A 72 7.47 -6.54 8.36
N PRO A 73 6.57 -6.92 9.29
CA PRO A 73 6.47 -6.26 10.59
C PRO A 73 7.74 -6.46 11.44
N HIS A 74 8.49 -7.54 11.19
CA HIS A 74 9.77 -7.86 11.83
C HIS A 74 10.86 -6.79 11.62
N PHE A 75 10.77 -5.98 10.56
CA PHE A 75 11.70 -4.87 10.37
C PHE A 75 11.50 -3.74 11.38
N ASN A 76 10.34 -3.67 12.03
CA ASN A 76 10.11 -2.73 13.11
C ASN A 76 10.49 -3.36 14.46
N GLN A 77 11.75 -3.20 14.87
CA GLN A 77 12.23 -3.69 16.16
C GLN A 77 11.74 -2.84 17.36
N GLN A 78 11.12 -1.69 17.11
CA GLN A 78 10.69 -0.77 18.18
C GLN A 78 9.28 -1.04 18.69
N SER A 79 8.44 -1.74 17.93
CA SER A 79 7.05 -2.01 18.30
C SER A 79 6.69 -3.47 18.06
N PRO A 80 5.71 -4.02 18.81
CA PRO A 80 5.23 -5.37 18.55
C PRO A 80 4.72 -5.53 17.11
N GLU A 81 4.99 -6.68 16.51
CA GLU A 81 4.59 -6.96 15.12
C GLU A 81 3.10 -6.78 14.86
N ILE A 82 2.27 -7.16 15.83
CA ILE A 82 0.81 -6.98 15.74
C ILE A 82 0.43 -5.50 15.63
N VAL A 83 1.11 -4.61 16.36
CA VAL A 83 0.87 -3.16 16.31
C VAL A 83 1.31 -2.61 14.95
N THR A 84 2.48 -3.04 14.47
CA THR A 84 3.01 -2.64 13.15
C THR A 84 2.07 -3.05 12.02
N ARG A 85 1.54 -4.28 12.06
CA ARG A 85 0.54 -4.76 11.08
C ARG A 85 -0.76 -3.97 11.16
N CYS A 86 -1.30 -3.75 12.36
CA CYS A 86 -2.51 -2.95 12.53
C CYS A 86 -2.34 -1.53 11.98
N LEU A 87 -1.18 -0.90 12.19
CA LEU A 87 -0.86 0.41 11.61
C LEU A 87 -0.74 0.35 10.09
N GLY A 88 -0.14 -0.69 9.54
CA GLY A 88 -0.07 -0.94 8.10
C GLY A 88 -1.47 -1.05 7.48
N TRP A 89 -2.36 -1.86 8.06
CA TRP A 89 -3.75 -1.96 7.63
C TRP A 89 -4.51 -0.64 7.75
N ALA A 90 -4.38 0.06 8.88
CA ALA A 90 -5.02 1.35 9.09
C ALA A 90 -4.55 2.38 8.03
N GLY A 91 -3.25 2.43 7.74
CA GLY A 91 -2.69 3.30 6.70
C GLY A 91 -3.20 2.96 5.30
N LEU A 92 -3.25 1.68 4.94
CA LEU A 92 -3.77 1.20 3.65
C LEU A 92 -5.25 1.55 3.45
N VAL A 93 -6.08 1.28 4.45
CA VAL A 93 -7.52 1.56 4.38
C VAL A 93 -7.76 3.05 4.33
N LEU A 94 -7.08 3.82 5.18
CA LEU A 94 -7.24 5.27 5.25
C LEU A 94 -6.82 5.94 3.93
N VAL A 95 -5.67 5.58 3.36
CA VAL A 95 -5.23 6.18 2.09
C VAL A 95 -6.13 5.78 0.92
N PHE A 96 -6.70 4.58 0.95
CA PHE A 96 -7.69 4.16 -0.05
C PHE A 96 -9.00 4.95 0.08
N ILE A 97 -9.50 5.17 1.29
CA ILE A 97 -10.70 6.02 1.53
C ILE A 97 -10.45 7.44 1.04
N ILE A 98 -9.27 8.01 1.32
CA ILE A 98 -8.89 9.33 0.84
C ILE A 98 -8.88 9.34 -0.69
N LEU A 99 -8.21 8.38 -1.33
CA LEU A 99 -8.17 8.28 -2.79
C LEU A 99 -9.58 8.23 -3.39
N MET A 100 -10.45 7.38 -2.84
CA MET A 100 -11.84 7.27 -3.29
C MET A 100 -12.62 8.57 -3.10
N SER A 101 -12.43 9.25 -1.97
CA SER A 101 -13.07 10.54 -1.70
C SER A 101 -12.65 11.59 -2.74
N PHE A 102 -11.36 11.67 -3.07
CA PHE A 102 -10.88 12.56 -4.12
C PHE A 102 -11.43 12.19 -5.51
N LYS A 103 -11.48 10.89 -5.85
CA LYS A 103 -12.03 10.41 -7.12
C LYS A 103 -13.53 10.69 -7.28
N LEU A 104 -14.30 10.68 -6.19
CA LEU A 104 -15.75 10.81 -6.25
C LEU A 104 -16.23 12.26 -6.11
N PHE A 105 -15.52 13.09 -5.36
CA PHE A 105 -16.01 14.42 -4.96
C PHE A 105 -15.15 15.58 -5.46
N VAL A 106 -13.91 15.36 -5.91
CA VAL A 106 -12.96 16.44 -6.17
C VAL A 106 -12.43 16.44 -7.60
N TRP A 107 -11.87 15.31 -8.03
CA TRP A 107 -11.47 15.11 -9.42
C TRP A 107 -12.73 14.82 -10.22
#